data_AF-A0A2T8FD43-F1
#
_entry.id   AF-A0A2T8FD43-F1
#
_cell.length_a   1.000
_cell.length_b   1.000
_cell.length_c   1.000
_cell.angle_alpha   90.00
_cell.angle_beta   90.00
_cell.angle_gamma   90.00
#
_symmetry.space_group_name_H-M   'P 1'
#
loop_
_entity.id
_entity.type
_entity.pdbx_description
1 polymer ?
#
loop_
_entity_poly.entity_id
_entity_poly.type
_entity_poly.pdbx_seq_one_letter_code
_entity_poly.pdbx_strand_id
1 'polypeptide(L)' 'MKVRNSIRSVKHQPGSQVVRRRGRTYVINRSNPRLKTRQG' A
#
# COMPACT_ATOMS: atom_id res chain seq x y z
N MET A 1 5.68 3.96 6.34
CA MET A 1 5.30 3.10 5.20
C MET A 1 5.97 1.75 5.40
N LYS A 2 5.20 0.66 5.42
CA LYS A 2 5.71 -0.69 5.70
C LYS A 2 6.07 -1.43 4.41
N VAL A 3 7.01 -2.35 4.50
CA VAL A 3 7.50 -3.19 3.39
C VAL A 3 6.92 -4.58 3.61
N ARG A 4 6.22 -5.15 2.63
CA ARG A 4 5.52 -6.44 2.77
C ARG A 4 5.56 -7.21 1.46
N ASN A 5 5.85 -8.50 1.53
CA ASN A 5 5.78 -9.39 0.36
C ASN A 5 4.34 -9.49 -0.18
N SER A 6 3.34 -9.49 0.72
CA SER A 6 1.93 -9.47 0.36
C SER A 6 1.24 -8.19 0.80
N ILE A 7 0.51 -7.58 -0.13
CA ILE A 7 -0.31 -6.38 0.10
C ILE A 7 -1.81 -6.68 0.10
N ARG A 8 -2.21 -7.97 0.04
CA ARG A 8 -3.61 -8.40 -0.13
C ARG A 8 -4.54 -7.78 0.90
N SER A 9 -4.22 -7.88 2.19
CA SER A 9 -5.06 -7.32 3.26
C SER A 9 -5.12 -5.79 3.26
N VAL A 10 -3.99 -5.15 2.94
CA VAL A 10 -3.84 -3.68 3.02
C VAL A 10 -4.58 -2.97 1.89
N LYS A 11 -4.57 -3.54 0.68
CA LYS A 11 -5.27 -2.96 -0.49
C LYS A 11 -6.79 -2.96 -0.34
N HIS A 12 -7.36 -3.82 0.50
CA HIS A 12 -8.81 -3.88 0.76
C HIS A 12 -9.26 -2.97 1.91
N GLN A 13 -8.34 -2.27 2.59
CA GLN A 13 -8.72 -1.35 3.65
C GLN A 13 -9.35 -0.06 3.07
N PRO A 14 -10.32 0.56 3.77
CA PRO A 14 -10.94 1.81 3.31
C PRO A 14 -9.91 2.92 3.08
N GLY A 15 -10.04 3.64 1.96
CA GLY A 15 -9.13 4.71 1.58
C GLY A 15 -7.76 4.26 1.06
N SER A 16 -7.54 2.95 0.90
CA SER A 16 -6.34 2.41 0.28
C SER A 16 -6.42 2.49 -1.24
N GLN A 17 -5.38 3.06 -1.85
CA GLN A 17 -5.22 3.15 -3.30
C GLN A 17 -3.95 2.40 -3.71
N VAL A 18 -4.07 1.46 -4.64
CA VAL A 18 -2.92 0.77 -5.22
C VAL A 18 -2.35 1.61 -6.36
N VAL A 19 -1.06 1.88 -6.32
CA VAL A 19 -0.34 2.66 -7.35
C VAL A 19 0.97 1.97 -7.71
N ARG A 20 1.39 2.07 -8.97
CA ARG A 20 2.72 1.63 -9.41
C ARG A 20 3.64 2.85 -9.49
N ARG A 21 4.81 2.80 -8.83
CA ARG A 21 5.81 3.88 -8.84
C ARG A 21 7.20 3.28 -8.96
N ARG A 22 8.03 3.78 -9.89
CA ARG A 22 9.42 3.32 -10.06
C ARG A 22 9.54 1.78 -10.12
N GLY A 23 8.66 1.12 -10.88
CA GLY A 23 8.62 -0.34 -11.03
C GLY A 23 8.07 -1.13 -9.83
N ARG A 24 7.71 -0.49 -8.71
CA ARG A 24 7.19 -1.18 -7.51
C ARG A 24 5.71 -0.85 -7.26
N THR A 25 5.00 -1.78 -6.64
CA THR A 25 3.60 -1.58 -6.23
C THR A 25 3.55 -0.97 -4.83
N TYR A 26 2.76 0.08 -4.66
CA TYR A 26 2.52 0.74 -3.39
C TYR A 26 1.02 0.74 -3.09
N VAL A 27 0.68 0.60 -1.82
CA VAL A 27 -0.63 0.95 -1.29
C VAL A 27 -0.46 2.28 -0.58
N ILE A 28 -1.14 3.31 -1.08
CA ILE A 28 -1.17 4.64 -0.46
C ILE A 28 -2.53 4.81 0.19
N ASN A 29 -2.54 5.14 1.47
CA ASN A 29 -3.75 5.51 2.19
C ASN A 29 -3.54 6.88 2.82
N ARG A 30 -4.30 7.88 2.36
CA ARG A 30 -4.21 9.27 2.84
C ARG A 30 -4.96 9.44 4.17
N SER A 31 -6.09 8.75 4.32
CA SER A 31 -6.93 8.78 5.53
C SER A 31 -6.28 8.05 6.72
N ASN A 32 -5.52 6.99 6.46
CA ASN A 32 -4.76 6.25 7.46
C ASN A 32 -3.31 6.00 6.99
N PRO A 33 -2.37 6.94 7.25
CA PRO A 33 -0.99 6.83 6.80
C PRO A 33 -0.22 5.62 7.30
N ARG A 34 -0.67 4.99 8.41
CA ARG A 34 -0.05 3.77 8.98
C ARG A 34 -0.22 2.56 8.05
N LEU A 35 -1.22 2.57 7.18
CA LEU A 35 -1.50 1.52 6.21
C LEU A 35 -0.69 1.67 4.91
N LYS A 36 0.07 2.76 4.72
CA LYS A 36 0.93 2.92 3.54
C LYS A 36 1.93 1.77 3.45
N THR A 37 1.94 1.04 2.34
CA THR A 37 2.72 -0.18 2.17
C THR A 37 3.40 -0.25 0.80
N ARG A 38 4.56 -0.88 0.69
CA ARG A 38 5.24 -1.24 -0.56
C ARG A 38 5.30 -2.77 -0.70
N GLN A 39 5.07 -3.28 -1.90
CA GLN A 39 5.26 -4.70 -2.25
C GLN A 39 6.71 -4.98 -2.62
N GLY A 40 7.26 -6.09 -2.13
CA GLY A 40 8.71 -6.27 -1.99
C GLY A 40 9.20 -5.37 -0.87
#